data_AF-A0A1I7WFE7-F1
#
_entry.id   AF-A0A1I7WFE7-F1
#
_cell.length_a   1.000
_cell.length_b   1.000
_cell.length_c   1.000
_cell.angle_alpha   90.00
_cell.angle_beta   90.00
_cell.angle_gamma   90.00
#
_symmetry.space_group_name_H-M   'P 1'
#
loop_
_entity.id
_entity.type
_entity.pdbx_description
1 polymer ?
#
loop_
_entity_poly.entity_id
_entity_poly.type
_entity_poly.pdbx_seq_one_letter_code
_entity_poly.pdbx_strand_id
1 'polypeptide(L)'
;MATLKREFNDYSVKNYYSKRNNNPLLPESIRGCIIGKSGCGKTNLLMNLLLDEFKGEEYLDYNNLYIFLTTLFQPCYQALINGFQNGLSKKEIQT
;
A
#
# COMPACT_ATOMS: atom_id res chain seq x y z
N MET A 1 -9.07 -11.63 52.46
CA MET A 1 -8.18 -10.75 51.69
C MET A 1 -8.71 -10.67 50.28
N ALA A 2 -9.28 -9.54 49.87
CA ALA A 2 -9.80 -9.34 48.51
C ALA A 2 -8.73 -8.68 47.65
N THR A 3 -8.29 -9.38 46.61
CA THR A 3 -7.33 -8.85 45.63
C THR A 3 -8.09 -7.93 44.66
N LEU A 4 -7.86 -6.61 44.76
CA LEU A 4 -8.33 -5.63 43.78
C LEU A 4 -7.65 -5.91 42.43
N LYS A 5 -8.30 -6.68 41.56
CA LYS A 5 -7.97 -6.73 40.14
C LYS A 5 -8.33 -5.37 39.55
N ARG A 6 -7.34 -4.50 39.38
CA ARG A 6 -7.47 -3.33 38.51
C ARG A 6 -7.75 -3.83 37.11
N GLU A 7 -8.98 -3.62 36.62
CA GLU A 7 -9.32 -3.80 35.22
C GLU A 7 -8.51 -2.77 34.42
N PHE A 8 -7.50 -3.25 33.70
CA PHE A 8 -6.84 -2.46 32.67
C PHE A 8 -7.84 -2.32 31.52
N ASN A 9 -8.62 -1.24 31.53
CA ASN A 9 -9.39 -0.86 30.36
C ASN A 9 -8.40 -0.51 29.25
N ASP A 10 -8.43 -1.29 28.18
CA ASP A 10 -7.68 -1.03 26.96
C ASP A 10 -8.23 0.25 26.32
N TYR A 11 -7.49 1.35 26.47
CA TYR A 11 -7.80 2.65 25.85
C TYR A 11 -7.38 2.71 24.38
N SER A 12 -7.12 1.56 23.74
CA SER A 12 -6.84 1.51 22.32
C SER A 12 -8.02 2.14 21.55
N VAL A 13 -7.70 3.20 20.83
CA VAL A 13 -8.63 3.87 19.93
C VAL A 13 -8.88 2.90 18.78
N LYS A 14 -9.87 2.03 18.93
CA LYS A 14 -10.37 1.14 17.86
C LYS A 14 -11.13 1.97 16.82
N ASN A 15 -10.42 2.83 16.12
CA ASN A 15 -11.01 3.60 15.02
C ASN A 15 -10.81 2.83 13.72
N TYR A 16 -11.92 2.23 13.26
CA TYR A 16 -12.29 2.06 11.86
C TYR A 16 -11.21 1.46 10.94
N TYR A 17 -11.07 0.14 10.97
CA TYR A 17 -10.33 -0.54 9.91
C TYR A 17 -11.34 -1.20 8.97
N SER A 18 -11.57 -0.55 7.82
CA SER A 18 -11.97 -1.26 6.60
C SER A 18 -11.12 -2.54 6.52
N LYS A 19 -11.77 -3.71 6.47
CA LYS A 19 -11.07 -4.99 6.36
C LYS A 19 -10.25 -4.95 5.06
N ARG A 20 -8.93 -4.78 5.18
CA ARG A 20 -8.03 -4.72 4.02
C ARG A 20 -7.76 -6.14 3.55
N ASN A 21 -8.03 -6.42 2.28
CA ASN A 21 -7.69 -7.69 1.64
C ASN A 21 -6.31 -7.58 0.99
N ASN A 22 -5.26 -7.38 1.79
CA ASN A 22 -3.91 -7.53 1.25
C ASN A 22 -3.71 -9.00 0.84
N ASN A 23 -2.90 -9.23 -0.19
CA ASN A 23 -2.51 -10.59 -0.57
C ASN A 23 -1.94 -11.36 0.64
N PRO A 24 -2.18 -12.68 0.82
CA PRO A 24 -1.64 -13.48 1.93
C PRO A 24 -0.12 -13.39 2.13
N LEU A 25 0.61 -13.00 1.08
CA LEU A 25 2.05 -12.75 1.11
C LEU A 25 2.44 -11.47 1.86
N LEU A 26 1.49 -10.57 2.11
CA LEU A 26 1.70 -9.29 2.79
C LEU A 26 0.81 -9.22 4.05
N PRO A 27 1.36 -8.78 5.19
CA PRO A 27 0.58 -8.62 6.42
C PRO A 27 -0.55 -7.59 6.24
N GLU A 28 -1.64 -7.74 6.99
CA GLU A 28 -2.84 -6.88 6.91
C GLU A 28 -2.54 -5.36 7.05
N SER A 29 -1.51 -5.03 7.82
CA SER A 29 -0.94 -3.68 7.90
C SER A 29 0.56 -3.75 7.72
N ILE A 30 1.05 -3.27 6.58
CA ILE A 30 2.48 -3.15 6.30
C ILE A 30 2.93 -1.69 6.33
N ARG A 31 3.97 -1.40 7.11
CA ARG A 31 4.82 -0.23 6.93
C ARG A 31 6.18 -0.74 6.49
N GLY A 32 6.51 -0.50 5.22
CA GLY A 32 7.74 -0.97 4.61
C GLY A 32 8.58 0.19 4.11
N CYS A 33 9.90 0.04 4.14
CA CYS A 33 10.85 0.92 3.47
C CYS A 33 11.63 0.10 2.46
N ILE A 34 11.59 0.50 1.18
CA ILE A 34 12.36 -0.16 0.11
C ILE A 34 13.71 0.56 -0.01
N ILE A 35 14.79 -0.12 0.38
CA ILE A 35 16.15 0.43 0.42
C ILE A 35 17.07 -0.37 -0.50
N GLY A 36 17.99 0.31 -1.17
CA GLY A 36 18.95 -0.32 -2.06
C GLY A 36 19.72 0.69 -2.90
N LYS A 37 20.83 0.26 -3.50
CA LYS A 37 21.71 1.10 -4.34
C LYS A 37 20.94 1.74 -5.50
N SER A 38 21.39 2.90 -5.98
CA SER A 38 20.76 3.55 -7.13
C SER A 38 20.74 2.59 -8.34
N GLY A 39 19.62 2.56 -9.07
CA GLY A 39 19.42 1.66 -10.21
C GLY A 39 19.07 0.20 -9.87
N CYS A 40 18.96 -0.20 -8.60
CA CYS A 40 18.66 -1.60 -8.24
C CYS A 40 17.18 -2.03 -8.42
N GLY A 41 16.38 -1.24 -9.12
CA GLY A 41 14.98 -1.59 -9.40
C GLY A 41 13.96 -1.26 -8.30
N LYS A 42 14.29 -0.44 -7.30
CA LYS A 42 13.34 -0.04 -6.22
C LYS A 42 12.02 0.51 -6.77
N THR A 43 12.12 1.43 -7.74
CA THR A 43 10.95 2.01 -8.40
C THR A 43 10.15 0.95 -9.14
N ASN A 44 10.83 0.04 -9.86
CA ASN A 44 10.16 -1.04 -10.57
C ASN A 44 9.41 -1.98 -9.61
N LEU A 45 10.04 -2.35 -8.49
CA LEU A 45 9.40 -3.14 -7.46
C LEU A 45 8.18 -2.42 -6.87
N LEU A 46 8.29 -1.12 -6.57
CA LEU A 46 7.15 -0.34 -6.07
C LEU A 46 6.01 -0.30 -7.08
N MET A 47 6.31 -0.09 -8.37
CA MET A 47 5.31 -0.10 -9.43
C MET A 47 4.62 -1.45 -9.56
N ASN A 48 5.37 -2.56 -9.49
CA ASN A 48 4.79 -3.90 -9.50
C ASN A 48 3.89 -4.12 -8.27
N LEU A 49 4.32 -3.70 -7.07
CA LEU A 49 3.48 -3.81 -5.88
C LEU A 49 2.18 -2.99 -5.99
N LEU A 50 2.21 -1.88 -6.73
CA LEU A 50 1.05 -1.02 -6.92
C LEU A 50 0.11 -1.51 -8.04
N LEU A 51 0.64 -2.10 -9.11
CA LEU A 51 -0.13 -2.39 -10.32
C LEU A 51 -0.36 -3.88 -10.59
N ASP A 52 0.51 -4.74 -10.07
CA ASP A 52 0.52 -6.16 -10.40
C ASP A 52 -0.35 -6.99 -9.44
N GLU A 53 -0.63 -8.23 -9.85
CA GLU A 53 -1.43 -9.18 -9.08
C GLU A 53 -0.75 -10.55 -8.98
N PHE A 54 -1.08 -11.29 -7.92
CA PHE A 54 -0.62 -12.65 -7.74
C PHE A 54 -1.82 -13.58 -7.58
N LYS A 55 -1.98 -14.50 -8.54
CA LYS A 55 -3.10 -15.46 -8.58
C LYS A 55 -4.49 -14.79 -8.57
N GLY A 56 -4.60 -13.63 -9.22
CA GLY A 56 -5.85 -12.86 -9.32
C GLY A 56 -6.15 -11.94 -8.14
N GLU A 57 -5.22 -11.84 -7.18
CA GLU A 57 -5.32 -10.95 -6.02
C GLU A 57 -4.24 -9.87 -6.10
N GLU A 58 -4.64 -8.60 -6.04
CA GLU A 58 -3.71 -7.46 -6.06
C GLU A 58 -2.73 -7.53 -4.88
N TYR A 59 -1.47 -7.14 -5.08
CA TYR A 59 -0.51 -7.10 -3.98
C TYR A 59 -0.90 -6.04 -2.93
N LEU A 60 -1.20 -4.83 -3.39
CA LEU A 60 -1.62 -3.72 -2.55
C LEU A 60 -3.01 -3.24 -2.97
N ASP A 61 -3.99 -3.46 -2.09
CA ASP A 61 -5.29 -2.81 -2.17
C ASP A 61 -5.19 -1.39 -1.61
N TYR A 62 -5.48 -0.41 -2.46
CA TYR A 62 -5.45 1.00 -2.10
C TYR A 62 -6.56 1.75 -2.84
N ASN A 63 -7.49 2.29 -2.04
CA ASN A 63 -8.47 3.25 -2.52
C ASN A 63 -7.90 4.69 -2.50
N ASN A 64 -6.90 4.95 -1.64
CA ASN A 64 -6.27 6.25 -1.46
C ASN A 64 -4.74 6.08 -1.52
N LEU A 65 -4.15 6.41 -2.66
CA LEU A 65 -2.70 6.39 -2.87
C LEU A 65 -2.13 7.81 -2.83
N TYR A 66 -1.18 8.05 -1.94
CA TYR A 66 -0.43 9.30 -1.88
C TYR A 66 1.01 9.03 -2.28
N ILE A 67 1.46 9.68 -3.35
CA ILE A 67 2.83 9.55 -3.85
C ILE A 67 3.52 10.90 -3.69
N PHE A 68 4.58 10.93 -2.90
CA PHE A 68 5.44 12.10 -2.75
C PHE A 68 6.70 11.89 -3.58
N LEU A 69 6.87 12.73 -4.60
CA LEU A 69 8.01 12.69 -5.50
C LEU A 69 8.80 14.00 -5.36
N THR A 70 10.10 13.92 -5.62
CA THR A 70 10.94 15.11 -5.75
C THR A 70 10.67 15.86 -7.06
N THR A 71 10.12 15.19 -8.07
CA THR A 71 9.74 15.78 -9.36
C THR A 71 8.51 15.07 -9.94
N LEU A 72 7.62 15.85 -10.56
CA LEU A 72 6.39 15.36 -11.19
C LEU A 72 6.63 14.68 -12.56
N PHE A 73 7.83 14.79 -13.10
CA PHE A 73 8.15 14.35 -14.47
C PHE A 73 8.77 12.95 -14.54
N GLN A 74 8.68 12.16 -13.47
CA GLN A 74 9.15 10.79 -13.52
C GLN A 74 8.20 9.93 -14.36
N PRO A 75 8.67 9.31 -15.47
CA PRO A 75 7.78 8.67 -16.45
C PRO A 75 6.87 7.58 -15.87
N CYS A 76 7.40 6.76 -14.95
CA CYS A 76 6.63 5.72 -14.27
C CYS A 76 5.42 6.26 -13.49
N TYR A 77 5.55 7.45 -12.90
CA TYR A 77 4.45 8.07 -12.15
C TYR A 77 3.50 8.86 -13.04
N GLN A 78 3.97 9.34 -14.19
CA GLN A 78 3.07 9.93 -15.20
C GLN A 78 2.06 8.89 -15.71
N ALA A 79 2.46 7.63 -15.86
CA ALA A 79 1.54 6.55 -16.19
C ALA A 79 0.42 6.40 -15.14
N LEU A 80 0.76 6.47 -13.85
CA LEU A 80 -0.24 6.43 -12.75
C LEU A 80 -1.18 7.64 -12.78
N ILE A 81 -0.62 8.85 -12.99
CA ILE A 81 -1.42 10.08 -13.07
C ILE A 81 -2.37 10.02 -14.26
N ASN A 82 -1.88 9.62 -15.43
CA ASN A 82 -2.70 9.50 -16.64
C ASN A 82 -3.76 8.42 -16.47
N GLY A 83 -3.41 7.28 -15.87
CA GLY A 83 -4.36 6.22 -15.54
C GLY A 83 -5.50 6.72 -14.66
N PHE A 84 -5.15 7.44 -13.58
CA PHE A 84 -6.14 8.05 -12.69
C PHE A 84 -7.04 9.06 -13.41
N GLN A 85 -6.45 9.96 -14.22
CA GLN A 85 -7.19 10.99 -14.96
C GLN A 85 -8.15 10.40 -16.00
N ASN A 86 -7.81 9.25 -16.59
CA ASN A 86 -8.64 8.56 -17.58
C ASN A 86 -9.57 7.50 -16.94
N GLY A 87 -9.57 7.36 -15.60
CA GLY A 87 -10.41 6.39 -14.91
C GLY A 87 -10.03 4.93 -15.18
N LEU A 88 -8.77 4.67 -15.54
CA LEU A 88 -8.26 3.32 -15.81
C LEU A 88 -8.13 2.52 -14.50
N SER A 89 -8.46 1.23 -14.58
CA SER A 89 -8.15 0.26 -13.54
C SER A 89 -6.64 -0.01 -13.46
N LYS A 90 -6.17 -0.55 -12.33
CA LYS A 90 -4.74 -0.87 -12.13
C LYS A 90 -4.17 -1.76 -13.25
N LYS A 91 -4.98 -2.72 -13.73
CA LYS A 91 -4.64 -3.63 -14.83
C LYS A 91 -4.45 -2.92 -16.17
N GLU A 92 -5.22 -1.85 -16.42
CA GLU A 92 -5.14 -1.08 -17.65
C GLU A 92 -3.96 -0.09 -17.66
N ILE A 93 -3.41 0.24 -16.48
CA ILE A 93 -2.20 1.06 -16.34
C ILE A 93 -0.93 0.20 -16.55
N GLN A 94 -1.02 -1.10 -16.30
CA GLN A 94 0.07 -2.04 -16.51
C GLN A 94 0.32 -2.23 -18.02
N THR A 95 1.28 -1.47 -18.56
CA THR A 95 1.77 -1.59 -19.95
C THR A 95 2.73 -2.75 -20.13
#